data_AF-A0A6A6UKJ5-F1
#
_entry.id   AF-A0A6A6UKJ5-F1
#
_cell.length_a   1.000
_cell.length_b   1.000
_cell.length_c   1.000
_cell.angle_alpha   90.00
_cell.angle_beta   90.00
_cell.angle_gamma   90.00
#
_symmetry.space_group_name_H-M   'P 1'
#
loop_
_entity.id
_entity.type
_entity.pdbx_description
1 polymer ?
#
loop_
_entity_poly.entity_id
_entity_poly.type
_entity_poly.pdbx_seq_one_letter_code
_entity_poly.pdbx_strand_id
1 'polypeptide(L)'
;MPPTNPSSDAQPAPSNTAPETKPCAICQAPDARRCAKCLSAWYCSKECQTTDWKNGHKQACNKDNKPSTDKKQKPARPPPKGLSQHIDKPFTRLEHKTFLHDLPEKDVYTLLLDSYRMRQEDEYKFGGDADVDSIYGGAPHSLKPFRRFLRRAEKKSGILPAWWDQTKQEACVAQGMGGDEWSDLSCCVEKHDIVEHYDDPQMPMKLRMLAETFCGVGPWGTSGKGMRQMMMAAEGNSNTSTMNFDMSNLQL
;
A
#
# COMPACT_ATOMS: atom_id res chain seq x y z
N MET A 1 -56.63 43.16 16.32
CA MET A 1 -55.16 43.00 16.45
C MET A 1 -54.82 41.52 16.30
N PRO A 2 -53.78 41.17 15.52
CA PRO A 2 -53.38 39.79 15.19
C PRO A 2 -52.52 39.22 16.35
N PRO A 3 -52.04 37.95 16.36
CA PRO A 3 -51.00 37.48 15.42
C PRO A 3 -51.16 36.00 14.95
N THR A 4 -51.01 35.75 13.64
CA THR A 4 -49.87 35.05 12.97
C THR A 4 -49.89 33.51 12.98
N ASN A 5 -50.38 32.94 11.87
CA ASN A 5 -49.67 32.11 10.87
C ASN A 5 -48.83 30.87 11.32
N PRO A 6 -48.36 30.01 10.40
CA PRO A 6 -49.00 28.76 9.99
C PRO A 6 -48.05 27.53 10.12
N SER A 7 -48.50 26.31 9.80
CA SER A 7 -47.60 25.36 9.13
C SER A 7 -48.37 24.21 8.48
N SER A 8 -48.32 24.20 7.15
CA SER A 8 -48.54 23.05 6.28
C SER A 8 -47.33 22.14 6.33
N ASP A 9 -47.52 20.83 6.17
CA ASP A 9 -46.60 19.99 5.40
C ASP A 9 -47.34 18.75 4.88
N ALA A 10 -47.79 18.86 3.62
CA ALA A 10 -48.14 17.74 2.78
C ALA A 10 -46.90 17.40 1.93
N GLN A 11 -46.42 16.16 2.05
CA GLN A 11 -45.32 15.66 1.22
C GLN A 11 -45.80 15.39 -0.22
N PRO A 12 -45.05 15.80 -1.26
CA PRO A 12 -45.15 15.18 -2.59
C PRO A 12 -43.96 14.26 -2.88
N ALA A 13 -44.26 13.24 -3.68
CA ALA A 13 -43.41 12.13 -4.13
C ALA A 13 -42.14 12.56 -4.91
N PRO A 14 -41.11 11.69 -4.99
CA PRO A 14 -39.91 11.97 -5.76
C PRO A 14 -40.14 11.83 -7.27
N SER A 15 -39.97 12.94 -7.99
CA SER A 15 -39.94 13.03 -9.45
C SER A 15 -38.71 12.34 -10.03
N ASN A 16 -38.96 11.38 -10.93
CA ASN A 16 -37.95 10.63 -11.68
C ASN A 16 -37.46 11.47 -12.87
N THR A 17 -36.33 12.17 -12.75
CA THR A 17 -35.73 12.94 -13.86
C THR A 17 -34.96 12.03 -14.82
N ALA A 18 -35.40 11.98 -16.08
CA ALA A 18 -34.71 11.30 -17.18
C ALA A 18 -33.34 11.92 -17.47
N PRO A 19 -32.31 11.14 -17.87
CA PRO A 19 -30.98 11.65 -18.11
C PRO A 19 -30.90 12.49 -19.40
N GLU A 20 -30.38 13.70 -19.26
CA GLU A 20 -30.08 14.66 -20.32
C GLU A 20 -29.07 14.07 -21.33
N THR A 21 -29.52 13.74 -22.55
CA THR A 21 -28.67 13.17 -23.61
C THR A 21 -28.06 14.29 -24.47
N LYS A 22 -26.73 14.29 -24.64
CA LYS A 22 -26.03 15.29 -25.49
C LYS A 22 -25.93 14.80 -26.94
N PRO A 23 -25.97 15.70 -27.94
CA PRO A 23 -25.92 15.32 -29.36
C PRO A 23 -24.52 14.91 -29.83
N CYS A 24 -24.47 14.22 -30.98
CA CYS A 24 -23.22 13.74 -31.59
C CYS A 24 -22.31 14.90 -32.04
N ALA A 25 -21.03 14.84 -31.68
CA ALA A 25 -20.04 15.87 -32.02
C ALA A 25 -19.73 16.00 -33.52
N ILE A 26 -20.05 14.99 -34.35
CA ILE A 26 -19.78 15.00 -35.79
C ILE A 26 -21.02 15.35 -36.62
N CYS A 27 -22.17 14.76 -36.31
CA CYS A 27 -23.38 14.89 -37.14
C CYS A 27 -24.60 15.43 -36.38
N GLN A 28 -24.46 15.78 -35.10
CA GLN A 28 -25.52 16.32 -34.23
C GLN A 28 -26.74 15.42 -34.02
N ALA A 29 -26.67 14.13 -34.41
CA ALA A 29 -27.72 13.17 -34.14
C ALA A 29 -28.00 13.03 -32.61
N PRO A 30 -29.26 12.84 -32.21
CA PRO A 30 -29.64 12.60 -30.81
C PRO A 30 -29.16 11.22 -30.33
N ASP A 31 -29.27 10.97 -29.02
CA ASP A 31 -28.91 9.69 -28.37
C ASP A 31 -27.46 9.23 -28.59
N ALA A 32 -26.55 10.20 -28.64
CA ALA A 32 -25.13 9.89 -28.71
C ALA A 32 -24.65 9.24 -27.40
N ARG A 33 -23.58 8.46 -27.50
CA ARG A 33 -22.90 7.85 -26.36
C ARG A 33 -21.56 8.51 -26.13
N ARG A 34 -21.17 8.64 -24.86
CA ARG A 34 -19.87 9.21 -24.50
C ARG A 34 -18.72 8.32 -24.96
N CYS A 35 -17.62 8.97 -25.35
CA CYS A 35 -16.34 8.30 -25.53
C CYS A 35 -15.96 7.58 -24.24
N ALA A 36 -15.80 6.26 -24.28
CA ALA A 36 -15.50 5.45 -23.10
C ALA A 36 -14.18 5.83 -22.39
N LYS A 37 -13.27 6.50 -23.11
CA LYS A 37 -11.95 6.87 -22.57
C LYS A 37 -11.93 8.20 -21.83
N CYS A 38 -12.50 9.27 -22.42
CA CYS A 38 -12.44 10.62 -21.82
C CYS A 38 -13.77 11.12 -21.25
N LEU A 39 -14.89 10.47 -21.58
CA LEU A 39 -16.26 10.84 -21.20
C LEU A 39 -16.70 12.28 -21.57
N SER A 40 -15.88 13.03 -22.33
CA SER A 40 -16.11 14.45 -22.63
C SER A 40 -16.72 14.71 -24.02
N ALA A 41 -16.55 13.79 -24.97
CA ALA A 41 -17.16 13.84 -26.31
C ALA A 41 -18.23 12.77 -26.49
N TRP A 42 -19.21 13.02 -27.36
CA TRP A 42 -20.40 12.19 -27.58
C TRP A 42 -20.54 11.82 -29.06
N TYR A 43 -20.79 10.53 -29.36
CA TYR A 43 -20.96 10.04 -30.73
C TYR A 43 -22.15 9.09 -30.85
N CYS A 44 -22.95 9.24 -31.90
CA CYS A 44 -24.07 8.33 -32.20
C CYS A 44 -23.60 6.98 -32.76
N SER A 45 -22.37 6.91 -33.28
CA SER A 45 -21.82 5.71 -33.90
C SER A 45 -20.28 5.65 -33.84
N LYS A 46 -19.73 4.46 -34.11
CA LYS A 46 -18.28 4.20 -34.14
C LYS A 46 -17.60 4.93 -35.30
N GLU A 47 -18.31 5.13 -36.40
CA GLU A 47 -17.84 5.88 -37.56
C GLU A 47 -17.62 7.35 -37.16
N CYS A 48 -18.59 7.96 -36.48
CA CYS A 48 -18.46 9.33 -35.98
C CYS A 48 -17.31 9.46 -34.97
N GLN A 49 -17.14 8.49 -34.07
CA GLN A 49 -16.01 8.47 -33.14
C GLN A 49 -14.66 8.38 -33.86
N THR A 50 -14.55 7.56 -34.91
CA THR A 50 -13.29 7.36 -35.65
C THR A 50 -12.95 8.59 -36.51
N THR A 51 -13.97 9.26 -37.05
CA THR A 51 -13.79 10.53 -37.77
C THR A 51 -13.27 11.62 -36.84
N ASP A 52 -13.90 11.80 -35.67
CA ASP A 52 -13.42 12.78 -34.68
C ASP A 52 -12.02 12.42 -34.14
N TRP A 53 -11.73 11.11 -34.00
CA TRP A 53 -10.42 10.61 -33.61
C TRP A 53 -9.30 11.10 -34.53
N LYS A 54 -9.53 11.08 -35.85
CA LYS A 54 -8.59 11.59 -36.86
C LYS A 54 -8.54 13.12 -36.89
N ASN A 55 -9.66 13.78 -36.62
CA ASN A 55 -9.76 15.25 -36.65
C ASN A 55 -9.16 15.95 -35.42
N GLY A 56 -8.57 15.20 -34.49
CA GLY A 56 -7.82 15.76 -33.37
C GLY A 56 -8.26 15.25 -32.01
N HIS A 57 -9.39 14.53 -31.91
CA HIS A 57 -9.83 13.98 -30.63
C HIS A 57 -8.76 13.06 -30.02
N LYS A 58 -7.98 12.32 -30.82
CA LYS A 58 -6.85 11.50 -30.34
C LYS A 58 -5.89 12.27 -29.43
N GLN A 59 -5.63 13.54 -29.71
CA GLN A 59 -4.71 14.37 -28.93
C GLN A 59 -5.37 14.92 -27.65
N ALA A 60 -6.68 15.13 -27.69
CA ALA A 60 -7.46 15.67 -26.57
C ALA A 60 -8.09 14.58 -25.66
N CYS A 61 -8.15 13.32 -26.11
CA CYS A 61 -8.79 12.17 -25.44
C CYS A 61 -8.04 11.67 -24.18
N ASN A 62 -7.24 12.53 -23.56
CA ASN A 62 -6.47 12.23 -22.35
C ASN A 62 -6.34 13.41 -21.38
N LYS A 63 -7.13 14.49 -21.58
CA LYS A 63 -7.14 15.63 -20.65
C LYS A 63 -8.32 15.47 -19.68
N ASP A 64 -8.00 15.22 -18.43
CA ASP A 64 -8.91 15.22 -17.28
C ASP A 64 -9.69 16.54 -17.23
N ASN A 65 -10.92 16.54 -17.70
CA ASN A 65 -11.84 17.66 -17.54
C ASN A 65 -12.93 17.25 -16.55
N LYS A 66 -12.57 17.20 -15.27
CA LYS A 66 -13.53 17.28 -14.17
C LYS A 66 -13.39 18.67 -13.52
N PRO A 67 -14.49 19.42 -13.31
CA PRO A 67 -14.44 20.67 -12.56
C PRO A 67 -13.98 20.38 -11.12
N SER A 68 -13.02 21.18 -10.69
CA SER A 68 -12.24 21.05 -9.46
C SER A 68 -13.07 21.34 -8.21
N THR A 69 -13.10 20.41 -7.26
CA THR A 69 -13.12 20.72 -5.83
C THR A 69 -12.17 19.75 -5.11
N ASP A 70 -11.05 20.32 -4.67
CA ASP A 70 -10.06 19.88 -3.69
C ASP A 70 -9.35 18.50 -3.80
N LYS A 71 -8.06 18.61 -4.15
CA LYS A 71 -6.88 17.78 -3.84
C LYS A 71 -7.10 16.25 -3.74
N LYS A 72 -6.90 15.55 -4.86
CA LYS A 72 -6.46 14.14 -4.86
C LYS A 72 -5.27 13.95 -5.80
N GLN A 73 -4.18 13.41 -5.24
CA GLN A 73 -2.95 13.02 -5.93
C GLN A 73 -3.24 11.99 -7.04
N LYS A 74 -2.36 11.96 -8.05
CA LYS A 74 -2.35 11.05 -9.20
C LYS A 74 -2.55 9.58 -8.77
N PRO A 75 -3.18 8.72 -9.60
CA PRO A 75 -3.29 7.31 -9.26
C PRO A 75 -1.89 6.68 -9.21
N ALA A 76 -1.52 6.18 -8.04
CA ALA A 76 -0.34 5.37 -7.82
C ALA A 76 -0.40 4.10 -8.67
N ARG A 77 0.75 3.46 -8.89
CA ARG A 77 0.83 2.09 -9.42
C ARG A 77 -0.19 1.20 -8.68
N PRO A 78 -0.75 0.16 -9.33
CA PRO A 78 -1.60 -0.79 -8.61
C PRO A 78 -0.87 -1.24 -7.33
N PRO A 79 -1.58 -1.33 -6.18
CA PRO A 79 -0.95 -1.74 -4.94
C PRO A 79 -0.21 -3.08 -5.14
N PRO A 80 0.96 -3.28 -4.51
CA PRO A 80 1.57 -4.60 -4.47
C PRO A 80 0.57 -5.61 -3.92
N LYS A 81 0.69 -6.89 -4.29
CA LYS A 81 -0.05 -7.93 -3.56
C LYS A 81 0.32 -7.82 -2.06
N GLY A 82 -0.64 -8.06 -1.16
CA GLY A 82 -0.40 -8.03 0.28
C GLY A 82 -0.45 -6.66 0.98
N LEU A 83 -0.40 -5.53 0.26
CA LEU A 83 -0.56 -4.19 0.87
C LEU A 83 -1.67 -3.39 0.17
N SER A 84 -2.44 -2.63 0.96
CA SER A 84 -3.48 -1.77 0.39
C SER A 84 -2.93 -0.48 -0.23
N GLN A 85 -1.72 -0.05 0.17
CA GLN A 85 -1.04 1.13 -0.38
C GLN A 85 0.38 0.82 -0.87
N HIS A 86 0.78 1.52 -1.93
CA HIS A 86 2.14 1.47 -2.44
C HIS A 86 3.08 2.33 -1.59
N ILE A 87 4.23 1.78 -1.22
CA ILE A 87 5.28 2.52 -0.49
C ILE A 87 6.21 3.17 -1.51
N ASP A 88 6.08 4.48 -1.71
CA ASP A 88 7.00 5.24 -2.56
C ASP A 88 8.38 5.40 -1.89
N LYS A 89 9.44 5.17 -2.67
CA LYS A 89 10.84 5.27 -2.22
C LYS A 89 11.12 4.54 -0.90
N PRO A 90 10.84 3.22 -0.82
CA PRO A 90 10.93 2.43 0.40
C PRO A 90 12.28 2.55 1.12
N PHE A 91 13.42 2.57 0.41
CA PHE A 91 14.75 2.64 1.02
C PHE A 91 15.06 4.03 1.58
N THR A 92 14.60 5.10 0.91
CA THR A 92 14.63 6.46 1.45
C THR A 92 13.84 6.54 2.76
N ARG A 93 12.65 5.93 2.81
CA ARG A 93 11.82 5.90 4.02
C ARG A 93 12.44 5.06 5.13
N LEU A 94 13.14 3.97 4.82
CA LEU A 94 13.91 3.18 5.78
C LEU A 94 15.07 3.97 6.39
N GLU A 95 15.80 4.75 5.58
CA GLU A 95 16.89 5.61 6.07
C GLU A 95 16.33 6.71 7.00
N HIS A 96 15.22 7.34 6.60
CA HIS A 96 14.60 8.42 7.37
C HIS A 96 13.68 7.94 8.50
N LYS A 97 13.57 6.62 8.72
CA LYS A 97 12.70 5.99 9.73
C LYS A 97 11.20 6.27 9.55
N THR A 98 10.78 6.61 8.34
CA THR A 98 9.38 6.89 8.00
C THR A 98 8.72 5.75 7.23
N PHE A 99 9.33 4.56 7.16
CA PHE A 99 8.83 3.44 6.36
C PHE A 99 7.37 3.04 6.68
N LEU A 100 6.99 3.07 7.96
CA LEU A 100 5.64 2.71 8.41
C LEU A 100 4.65 3.88 8.43
N HIS A 101 5.12 5.11 8.16
CA HIS A 101 4.29 6.31 8.29
C HIS A 101 3.32 6.43 7.11
N ASP A 102 2.24 7.19 7.26
CA ASP A 102 1.26 7.43 6.19
C ASP A 102 0.65 6.14 5.58
N LEU A 103 0.74 5.01 6.28
CA LEU A 103 0.15 3.73 5.89
C LEU A 103 -1.11 3.44 6.72
N PRO A 104 -2.09 2.69 6.18
CA PRO A 104 -3.23 2.20 6.94
C PRO A 104 -2.78 1.28 8.07
N GLU A 105 -3.54 1.26 9.17
CA GLU A 105 -3.19 0.47 10.36
C GLU A 105 -2.90 -1.00 10.02
N LYS A 106 -3.76 -1.61 9.20
CA LYS A 106 -3.61 -3.01 8.78
C LYS A 106 -2.27 -3.26 8.07
N ASP A 107 -1.87 -2.38 7.15
CA ASP A 107 -0.61 -2.50 6.43
C ASP A 107 0.58 -2.36 7.39
N VAL A 108 0.50 -1.47 8.37
CA VAL A 108 1.54 -1.34 9.42
C VAL A 108 1.64 -2.62 10.25
N TYR A 109 0.52 -3.23 10.65
CA TYR A 109 0.51 -4.49 11.38
C TYR A 109 1.14 -5.61 10.56
N THR A 110 0.74 -5.75 9.30
CA THR A 110 1.30 -6.75 8.36
C THR A 110 2.81 -6.60 8.22
N LEU A 111 3.31 -5.37 8.03
CA LEU A 111 4.75 -5.10 7.89
C LEU A 111 5.53 -5.39 9.18
N LEU A 112 4.96 -5.09 10.35
CA LEU A 112 5.57 -5.42 11.64
C LEU A 112 5.63 -6.94 11.86
N LEU A 113 4.55 -7.66 11.55
CA LEU A 113 4.47 -9.12 11.67
C LEU A 113 5.47 -9.79 10.72
N ASP A 114 5.45 -9.45 9.44
CA ASP A 114 6.32 -10.10 8.45
C ASP A 114 7.79 -9.69 8.61
N SER A 115 8.08 -8.48 9.10
CA SER A 115 9.46 -8.11 9.46
C SER A 115 9.98 -8.93 10.64
N TYR A 116 9.12 -9.26 11.61
CA TYR A 116 9.46 -10.18 12.67
C TYR A 116 9.63 -11.62 12.16
N ARG A 117 8.68 -12.15 11.38
CA ARG A 117 8.74 -13.52 10.83
C ARG A 117 9.99 -13.73 9.97
N MET A 118 10.33 -12.77 9.11
CA MET A 118 11.56 -12.79 8.32
C MET A 118 12.82 -12.77 9.19
N ARG A 119 12.84 -11.95 10.23
CA ARG A 119 13.98 -11.90 11.17
C ARG A 119 14.12 -13.20 11.97
N GLN A 120 13.01 -13.80 12.38
CA GLN A 120 12.99 -15.04 13.13
C GLN A 120 13.51 -16.20 12.28
N GLU A 121 13.09 -16.28 11.01
CA GLU A 121 13.61 -17.23 10.03
C GLU A 121 15.12 -17.06 9.81
N ASP A 122 15.59 -15.81 9.66
CA ASP A 122 17.03 -15.54 9.54
C ASP A 122 17.76 -15.99 10.81
N GLU A 123 17.32 -15.60 12.02
CA GLU A 123 17.93 -16.02 13.28
C GLU A 123 18.00 -17.56 13.42
N TYR A 124 16.97 -18.28 13.01
CA TYR A 124 16.95 -19.74 13.04
C TYR A 124 17.92 -20.38 12.05
N LYS A 125 17.87 -19.98 10.77
CA LYS A 125 18.72 -20.57 9.71
C LYS A 125 20.21 -20.34 9.95
N PHE A 126 20.55 -19.30 10.71
CA PHE A 126 21.86 -18.69 10.63
C PHE A 126 22.51 -18.38 11.99
N GLY A 127 21.71 -18.10 13.01
CA GLY A 127 22.17 -17.85 14.38
C GLY A 127 22.47 -19.12 15.17
N GLY A 128 21.95 -20.27 14.72
CA GLY A 128 22.20 -21.58 15.34
C GLY A 128 21.50 -21.81 16.68
N ASP A 129 20.75 -20.82 17.19
CA ASP A 129 19.93 -20.91 18.39
C ASP A 129 18.48 -20.47 18.09
N ALA A 130 17.53 -21.30 18.48
CA ALA A 130 16.11 -21.04 18.29
C ALA A 130 15.48 -20.60 19.62
N ASP A 131 14.89 -19.41 19.65
CA ASP A 131 14.20 -18.91 20.84
C ASP A 131 13.11 -19.91 21.27
N VAL A 132 13.27 -20.48 22.47
CA VAL A 132 12.39 -21.52 23.04
C VAL A 132 10.93 -21.08 23.20
N ASP A 133 10.68 -19.78 23.26
CA ASP A 133 9.32 -19.22 23.29
C ASP A 133 8.70 -19.07 21.88
N SER A 134 9.36 -19.59 20.84
CA SER A 134 9.03 -19.36 19.43
C SER A 134 8.74 -20.68 18.68
N ILE A 135 8.11 -20.61 17.50
CA ILE A 135 7.77 -21.81 16.72
C ILE A 135 9.00 -22.66 16.36
N TYR A 136 10.16 -22.04 16.13
CA TYR A 136 11.41 -22.76 15.87
C TYR A 136 12.01 -23.39 17.14
N GLY A 137 11.64 -22.90 18.32
CA GLY A 137 12.01 -23.46 19.62
C GLY A 137 11.00 -24.45 20.19
N GLY A 138 9.95 -24.80 19.42
CA GLY A 138 8.93 -25.78 19.81
C GLY A 138 7.67 -25.20 20.48
N ALA A 139 7.55 -23.87 20.59
CA ALA A 139 6.31 -23.25 21.05
C ALA A 139 5.22 -23.34 19.97
N PRO A 140 3.92 -23.34 20.32
CA PRO A 140 2.84 -23.41 19.33
C PRO A 140 2.74 -22.14 18.44
N HIS A 141 3.26 -21.01 18.93
CA HIS A 141 3.21 -19.73 18.23
C HIS A 141 4.31 -18.79 18.78
N SER A 142 4.71 -17.82 17.96
CA SER A 142 5.79 -16.85 18.29
C SER A 142 5.32 -15.58 19.01
N LEU A 143 4.16 -15.62 19.68
CA LEU A 143 3.57 -14.45 20.36
C LEU A 143 4.49 -13.76 21.37
N LYS A 144 5.13 -14.53 22.25
CA LYS A 144 6.02 -14.00 23.30
C LYS A 144 7.22 -13.25 22.72
N PRO A 145 8.01 -13.84 21.79
CA PRO A 145 9.10 -13.12 21.14
C PRO A 145 8.61 -11.95 20.29
N PHE A 146 7.46 -12.07 19.62
CA PHE A 146 6.89 -10.93 18.88
C PHE A 146 6.55 -9.74 19.81
N ARG A 147 5.98 -9.97 20.99
CA ARG A 147 5.78 -8.91 22.00
C ARG A 147 7.11 -8.30 22.50
N ARG A 148 8.20 -9.07 22.56
CA ARG A 148 9.55 -8.52 22.83
C ARG A 148 10.01 -7.63 21.68
N PHE A 149 9.74 -8.02 20.43
CA PHE A 149 10.05 -7.26 19.23
C PHE A 149 9.31 -5.92 19.17
N LEU A 150 7.99 -5.89 19.41
CA LEU A 150 7.20 -4.65 19.45
C LEU A 150 7.69 -3.68 20.54
N ARG A 151 8.00 -4.19 21.75
CA ARG A 151 8.59 -3.36 22.82
C ARG A 151 9.93 -2.74 22.45
N ARG A 152 10.71 -3.35 21.54
CA ARG A 152 11.94 -2.73 21.01
C ARG A 152 11.60 -1.62 20.03
N ALA A 153 10.60 -1.81 19.16
CA ALA A 153 10.13 -0.79 18.23
C ALA A 153 9.61 0.45 18.97
N GLU A 154 8.79 0.27 20.01
CA GLU A 154 8.21 1.35 20.82
C GLU A 154 9.25 2.20 21.57
N LYS A 155 10.40 1.61 21.90
CA LYS A 155 11.52 2.34 22.53
C LYS A 155 12.27 3.24 21.54
N LYS A 156 12.07 3.08 20.24
CA LYS A 156 12.75 3.87 19.21
C LYS A 156 11.88 5.03 18.77
N SER A 157 12.35 6.25 19.01
CA SER A 157 11.62 7.45 18.60
C SER A 157 11.52 7.57 17.08
N GLY A 158 10.32 7.93 16.62
CA GLY A 158 10.04 8.31 15.23
C GLY A 158 9.85 7.16 14.24
N ILE A 159 9.99 5.89 14.64
CA ILE A 159 9.82 4.77 13.69
C ILE A 159 8.35 4.38 13.52
N LEU A 160 7.63 4.27 14.64
CA LEU A 160 6.20 3.95 14.62
C LEU A 160 5.37 5.21 14.29
N PRO A 161 4.22 5.05 13.61
CA PRO A 161 3.31 6.16 13.33
C PRO A 161 2.82 6.86 14.61
N ALA A 162 2.47 8.14 14.50
CA ALA A 162 2.01 8.94 15.65
C ALA A 162 0.73 8.40 16.33
N TRP A 163 -0.09 7.64 15.59
CA TRP A 163 -1.29 7.00 16.11
C TRP A 163 -1.00 5.69 16.87
N TRP A 164 0.26 5.21 16.88
CA TRP A 164 0.61 3.97 17.55
C TRP A 164 0.50 4.11 19.07
N ASP A 165 -0.30 3.23 19.68
CA ASP A 165 -0.50 3.14 21.12
C ASP A 165 -0.65 1.68 21.57
N GLN A 166 -0.93 1.47 22.86
CA GLN A 166 -1.12 0.15 23.45
C GLN A 166 -2.30 -0.61 22.81
N THR A 167 -3.38 0.08 22.46
CA THR A 167 -4.56 -0.52 21.79
C THR A 167 -4.18 -1.05 20.42
N LYS A 168 -3.36 -0.28 19.68
CA LYS A 168 -2.85 -0.67 18.35
C LYS A 168 -1.83 -1.80 18.43
N GLN A 169 -1.03 -1.83 19.49
CA GLN A 169 -0.16 -2.98 19.79
C GLN A 169 -0.98 -4.27 19.98
N GLU A 170 -2.07 -4.20 20.74
CA GLU A 170 -2.96 -5.36 20.96
C GLU A 170 -3.69 -5.78 19.69
N ALA A 171 -4.15 -4.83 18.87
CA ALA A 171 -4.75 -5.11 17.57
C ALA A 171 -3.75 -5.80 16.62
N CYS A 172 -2.51 -5.33 16.57
CA CYS A 172 -1.43 -5.95 15.79
C CYS A 172 -1.17 -7.41 16.23
N VAL A 173 -1.12 -7.63 17.55
CA VAL A 173 -0.98 -8.98 18.12
C VAL A 173 -2.18 -9.87 17.77
N ALA A 174 -3.40 -9.35 17.86
CA ALA A 174 -4.60 -10.10 17.52
C ALA A 174 -4.62 -10.50 16.04
N GLN A 175 -4.19 -9.60 15.14
CA GLN A 175 -4.04 -9.92 13.71
C GLN A 175 -3.07 -11.08 13.49
N GLY A 176 -1.91 -11.05 14.13
CA GLY A 176 -0.90 -12.12 14.01
C GLY A 176 -1.28 -13.45 14.65
N MET A 177 -2.34 -13.49 15.46
CA MET A 177 -2.85 -14.70 16.13
C MET A 177 -4.17 -15.19 15.54
N GLY A 178 -4.66 -14.55 14.47
CA GLY A 178 -6.00 -14.79 13.93
C GLY A 178 -6.19 -16.12 13.19
N GLY A 179 -5.12 -16.81 12.78
CA GLY A 179 -5.20 -18.11 12.08
C GLY A 179 -5.61 -18.05 10.59
N ASP A 180 -6.32 -16.99 10.18
CA ASP A 180 -6.92 -16.89 8.85
C ASP A 180 -6.20 -15.90 7.91
N GLU A 181 -5.20 -15.17 8.40
CA GLU A 181 -4.43 -14.20 7.60
C GLU A 181 -3.00 -14.70 7.31
N TRP A 182 -2.41 -14.17 6.23
CA TRP A 182 -1.05 -14.52 5.79
C TRP A 182 0.03 -14.35 6.88
N SER A 183 -0.06 -13.26 7.66
CA SER A 183 0.94 -12.86 8.64
C SER A 183 0.75 -13.53 10.00
N ASP A 184 0.63 -14.86 10.02
CA ASP A 184 0.42 -15.66 11.23
C ASP A 184 1.73 -15.96 11.98
N LEU A 185 1.74 -15.72 13.29
CA LEU A 185 2.86 -16.00 14.20
C LEU A 185 3.05 -17.49 14.52
N SER A 186 2.12 -18.34 14.09
CA SER A 186 2.13 -19.79 14.22
C SER A 186 2.72 -20.48 12.99
N CYS A 187 3.03 -19.72 11.94
CA CYS A 187 3.53 -20.24 10.67
C CYS A 187 4.92 -19.67 10.33
N CYS A 188 5.83 -20.57 9.96
CA CYS A 188 7.11 -20.19 9.36
C CYS A 188 6.87 -19.41 8.05
N VAL A 189 7.86 -18.61 7.65
CA VAL A 189 7.86 -17.97 6.35
C VAL A 189 9.26 -18.03 5.77
N GLU A 190 9.36 -18.48 4.53
CA GLU A 190 10.62 -18.43 3.81
C GLU A 190 10.74 -17.15 2.99
N LYS A 191 11.95 -16.92 2.48
CA LYS A 191 12.20 -15.80 1.58
C LYS A 191 11.30 -15.84 0.34
N HIS A 192 11.14 -17.02 -0.27
CA HIS A 192 10.36 -17.17 -1.51
C HIS A 192 8.89 -16.79 -1.30
N ASP A 193 8.33 -17.26 -0.18
CA ASP A 193 6.97 -16.96 0.27
C ASP A 193 6.70 -15.44 0.35
N ILE A 194 7.63 -14.68 0.92
CA ILE A 194 7.52 -13.21 0.98
C ILE A 194 7.62 -12.58 -0.41
N VAL A 195 8.52 -13.04 -1.27
CA VAL A 195 8.64 -12.49 -2.63
C VAL A 195 7.35 -12.70 -3.41
N GLU A 196 6.76 -13.90 -3.32
CA GLU A 196 5.50 -14.23 -4.00
C GLU A 196 4.32 -13.45 -3.42
N HIS A 197 4.22 -13.39 -2.08
CA HIS A 197 3.11 -12.71 -1.42
C HIS A 197 3.05 -11.22 -1.76
N TYR A 198 4.20 -10.55 -1.77
CA TYR A 198 4.27 -9.11 -2.03
C TYR A 198 4.44 -8.75 -3.52
N ASP A 199 4.70 -9.75 -4.37
CA ASP A 199 5.10 -9.56 -5.78
C ASP A 199 6.30 -8.60 -5.90
N ASP A 200 7.26 -8.74 -5.00
CA ASP A 200 8.39 -7.81 -4.86
C ASP A 200 9.67 -8.55 -4.43
N PRO A 201 10.66 -8.71 -5.34
CA PRO A 201 11.91 -9.42 -5.06
C PRO A 201 12.78 -8.71 -4.01
N GLN A 202 12.55 -7.42 -3.78
CA GLN A 202 13.27 -6.64 -2.78
C GLN A 202 12.58 -6.63 -1.41
N MET A 203 11.38 -7.21 -1.29
CA MET A 203 10.61 -7.15 -0.04
C MET A 203 11.29 -7.83 1.15
N PRO A 204 11.92 -9.02 1.02
CA PRO A 204 12.67 -9.60 2.13
C PRO A 204 13.77 -8.66 2.66
N MET A 205 14.43 -7.92 1.77
CA MET A 205 15.45 -6.93 2.14
C MET A 205 14.84 -5.75 2.90
N LYS A 206 13.70 -5.22 2.42
CA LYS A 206 12.98 -4.12 3.08
C LYS A 206 12.54 -4.52 4.50
N LEU A 207 12.00 -5.72 4.66
CA LEU A 207 11.58 -6.26 5.96
C LEU A 207 12.76 -6.45 6.92
N ARG A 208 13.90 -6.97 6.45
CA ARG A 208 15.13 -7.08 7.25
C ARG A 208 15.65 -5.74 7.71
N MET A 209 15.72 -4.76 6.80
CA MET A 209 16.16 -3.40 7.12
C MET A 209 15.21 -2.72 8.10
N LEU A 210 13.90 -2.94 7.97
CA LEU A 210 12.90 -2.46 8.93
C LEU A 210 13.16 -3.08 10.32
N ALA A 211 13.35 -4.39 10.40
CA ALA A 211 13.59 -5.09 11.67
C ALA A 211 14.90 -4.64 12.35
N GLU A 212 15.95 -4.35 11.57
CA GLU A 212 17.20 -3.75 12.05
C GLU A 212 16.95 -2.39 12.74
N THR A 213 16.02 -1.58 12.23
CA THR A 213 15.73 -0.26 12.84
C THR A 213 15.25 -0.37 14.29
N PHE A 214 14.57 -1.49 14.63
CA PHE A 214 14.09 -1.77 15.99
C PHE A 214 15.17 -2.45 16.84
N CYS A 215 15.78 -3.50 16.30
CA CYS A 215 16.67 -4.38 17.05
C CYS A 215 18.07 -3.78 17.23
N GLY A 216 18.48 -2.84 16.38
CA GLY A 216 19.80 -2.21 16.43
C GLY A 216 20.94 -3.09 15.91
N VAL A 217 20.63 -4.32 15.50
CA VAL A 217 21.52 -5.26 14.86
C VAL A 217 20.84 -5.75 13.59
N GLY A 218 21.57 -5.76 12.48
CA GLY A 218 21.08 -6.32 11.24
C GLY A 218 21.14 -7.85 11.26
N PRO A 219 20.73 -8.48 10.14
CA PRO A 219 20.91 -9.91 9.94
C PRO A 219 22.37 -10.29 10.26
N TRP A 220 22.57 -11.41 10.97
CA TRP A 220 23.91 -11.94 11.31
C TRP A 220 24.82 -11.03 12.14
N GLY A 221 24.28 -9.98 12.74
CA GLY A 221 25.08 -8.99 13.47
C GLY A 221 25.90 -8.06 12.58
N THR A 222 25.68 -8.09 11.25
CA THR A 222 26.21 -7.08 10.34
C THR A 222 25.26 -5.88 10.29
N SER A 223 25.78 -4.67 10.06
CA SER A 223 24.90 -3.50 9.86
C SER A 223 24.50 -3.38 8.40
N GLY A 224 23.19 -3.30 8.15
CA GLY A 224 22.62 -3.08 6.83
C GLY A 224 22.74 -1.62 6.34
N LYS A 225 23.37 -0.73 7.11
CA LYS A 225 23.45 0.72 6.80
C LYS A 225 24.06 1.01 5.43
N GLY A 226 25.19 0.38 5.10
CA GLY A 226 25.86 0.60 3.82
C GLY A 226 24.99 0.18 2.63
N MET A 227 24.33 -0.98 2.74
CA MET A 227 23.40 -1.45 1.71
C MET A 227 22.17 -0.54 1.62
N ARG A 228 21.60 -0.10 2.74
CA ARG A 228 20.44 0.81 2.76
C ARG A 228 20.74 2.13 2.06
N GLN A 229 21.92 2.72 2.30
CA GLN A 229 22.37 3.95 1.64
C GLN A 229 22.57 3.75 0.14
N MET A 230 23.14 2.61 -0.28
CA MET A 230 23.28 2.26 -1.70
C MET A 230 21.91 2.14 -2.38
N MET A 231 20.95 1.47 -1.75
CA MET A 231 19.61 1.29 -2.31
C MET A 231 18.84 2.61 -2.36
N MET A 232 18.95 3.47 -1.35
CA MET A 232 18.39 4.82 -1.36
C MET A 232 18.95 5.66 -2.52
N ALA A 233 20.27 5.58 -2.78
CA ALA A 233 20.87 6.28 -3.92
C ALA A 233 20.31 5.77 -5.27
N ALA A 234 20.08 4.47 -5.39
CA ALA A 234 19.48 3.87 -6.59
C ALA A 234 18.03 4.34 -6.83
N GLU A 235 17.24 4.57 -5.78
CA GLU A 235 15.88 5.14 -5.90
C GLU A 235 15.86 6.59 -6.42
N GLY A 236 16.91 7.35 -6.11
CA GLY A 236 17.05 8.75 -6.50
C GLY A 236 17.41 8.93 -7.97
N ASN A 237 17.99 7.91 -8.61
CA ASN A 237 18.47 8.00 -9.98
C ASN A 237 17.47 7.39 -10.96
N SER A 238 16.61 8.23 -11.56
CA SER A 238 15.53 7.80 -12.47
C SER A 238 15.99 7.12 -13.77
N ASN A 239 17.31 7.03 -14.00
CA ASN A 239 17.91 6.52 -15.23
C ASN A 239 18.69 5.21 -15.06
N THR A 240 18.77 4.66 -13.85
CA THR A 240 19.22 3.28 -13.67
C THR A 240 18.01 2.39 -13.85
N SER A 241 17.85 1.84 -15.06
CA SER A 241 17.18 0.54 -15.25
C SER A 241 17.60 -0.32 -14.07
N THR A 242 16.63 -0.73 -13.25
CA THR A 242 16.78 -1.61 -12.11
C THR A 242 17.92 -2.55 -12.42
N MET A 243 19.11 -2.31 -11.86
CA MET A 243 20.21 -3.20 -12.13
C MET A 243 19.70 -4.52 -11.56
N ASN A 244 19.43 -5.47 -12.45
CA ASN A 244 19.17 -6.87 -12.12
C ASN A 244 20.47 -7.47 -11.58
N PHE A 245 21.06 -6.83 -10.57
CA PHE A 245 21.86 -7.53 -9.61
C PHE A 245 20.89 -8.49 -8.96
N ASP A 246 21.09 -9.78 -9.24
CA ASP A 246 20.49 -10.87 -8.51
C ASP A 246 20.98 -10.79 -7.06
N MET A 247 20.40 -9.86 -6.30
CA MET A 247 20.61 -9.70 -4.88
C MET A 247 19.75 -10.73 -4.12
N SER A 248 19.19 -11.71 -4.83
CA SER A 248 18.53 -12.85 -4.21
C SER A 248 19.50 -13.65 -3.34
N ASN A 249 20.78 -13.59 -3.67
CA ASN A 249 21.84 -14.30 -2.96
C ASN A 249 22.65 -13.39 -2.02
N LEU A 250 22.31 -12.09 -1.93
CA LEU A 250 22.86 -11.24 -0.88
C LEU A 250 22.15 -11.59 0.44
N GLN A 251 22.72 -12.60 1.08
CA GLN A 251 22.67 -12.81 2.51
C GLN A 251 23.37 -11.59 3.14
N LEU A 252 22.62 -10.51 3.37
CA LEU A 252 22.94 -9.59 4.47
C LEU A 252 23.02 -10.41 5.74
#